data_AF-A0A4Y2CCI3-F1
#
_entry.id   AF-A0A4Y2CCI3-F1
#
_cell.length_a   1.000
_cell.length_b   1.000
_cell.length_c   1.000
_cell.angle_alpha   90.00
_cell.angle_beta   90.00
_cell.angle_gamma   90.00
#
_symmetry.space_group_name_H-M   'P 1'
#
loop_
_entity.id
_entity.type
_entity.pdbx_description
1 polymer ?
#
loop_
_entity_poly.entity_id
_entity_poly.type
_entity_poly.pdbx_seq_one_letter_code
_entity_poly.pdbx_strand_id
1 'polypeptide(L)'
;MMEEEPLAYYVEEHVTQPLSVSSNSINYDPSGTSDSLLSALRIRDHQTMGKKRIVKNLLVMFSSFFIFFLGFQSLSNLQTTMNSDKGIGVESQALIYAASMISSILLPEFLIKTIGCKRTIVFMFLCSVPYLVSNYKPSFGFIMPCSILMGIAIGPLNTAGAFYVNEMSLRYYKISKSESMETILARFFGLMSFFLENTQIWGNLVSYYILRPAMMPLMNHTNTTCGINFVKNPDGNGTNPNLEPPSEDKRYILVSIYVLSAVIAASLMGLFMDKLENDIQREEGGQCKAVLWRLLAAAKHAILPDQILLLPLSILVGMELAFYTGEITQVSAFSIKTFELGFWIVAE
;
A
#
# COMPACT_ATOMS: atom_id res chain seq x y z
N MET A 1 -19.56 -11.50 50.99
CA MET A 1 -20.70 -12.07 50.25
C MET A 1 -21.00 -11.13 49.10
N MET A 2 -20.71 -11.36 47.84
CA MET A 2 -19.94 -12.33 47.02
C MET A 2 -19.74 -11.50 45.73
N GLU A 3 -18.51 -11.20 45.31
CA GLU A 3 -17.79 -11.92 44.25
C GLU A 3 -18.62 -12.15 42.96
N GLU A 4 -18.31 -11.39 41.92
CA GLU A 4 -18.31 -11.88 40.53
C GLU A 4 -17.01 -11.39 39.85
N GLU A 5 -16.30 -12.34 39.25
CA GLU A 5 -14.99 -12.25 38.58
C GLU A 5 -15.07 -11.59 37.19
N PRO A 6 -13.99 -10.96 36.70
CA PRO A 6 -13.77 -10.77 35.28
C PRO A 6 -12.97 -11.95 34.67
N LEU A 7 -13.52 -12.52 33.61
CA LEU A 7 -12.91 -13.59 32.80
C LEU A 7 -11.53 -13.17 32.27
N ALA A 8 -10.50 -13.91 32.68
CA ALA A 8 -9.14 -13.83 32.16
C ALA A 8 -9.06 -14.48 30.77
N TYR A 9 -8.58 -13.74 29.77
CA TYR A 9 -8.10 -14.33 28.52
C TYR A 9 -6.61 -14.66 28.69
N TYR A 10 -6.29 -15.95 28.63
CA TYR A 10 -4.96 -16.52 28.78
C TYR A 10 -4.04 -16.07 27.64
N VAL A 11 -2.92 -15.44 27.98
CA VAL A 11 -1.72 -15.37 27.14
C VAL A 11 -0.89 -16.61 27.47
N GLU A 12 -0.82 -17.56 26.54
CA GLU A 12 0.00 -18.75 26.68
C GLU A 12 1.49 -18.34 26.55
N GLU A 13 2.12 -18.15 27.71
CA GLU A 13 3.56 -17.94 27.84
C GLU A 13 4.26 -19.27 27.58
N HIS A 14 4.80 -19.48 26.37
CA HIS A 14 5.74 -20.57 26.13
C HIS A 14 7.08 -20.27 26.83
N VAL A 15 7.09 -20.55 28.13
CA VAL A 15 8.31 -20.71 28.94
C VAL A 15 8.94 -22.04 28.55
N THR A 16 9.95 -22.00 27.68
CA THR A 16 10.87 -23.13 27.51
C THR A 16 11.70 -23.29 28.78
N GLN A 17 11.44 -24.36 29.53
CA GLN A 17 12.25 -24.82 30.67
C GLN A 17 13.71 -25.06 30.25
N PRO A 18 14.69 -24.82 31.15
CA PRO A 18 16.09 -25.13 30.87
C PRO A 18 16.32 -26.64 30.91
N LEU A 19 16.90 -27.18 29.84
CA LEU A 19 17.43 -28.53 29.77
C LEU A 19 18.47 -28.75 30.87
N SER A 20 18.24 -29.76 31.72
CA SER A 20 19.21 -30.29 32.67
C SER A 20 20.35 -30.97 31.91
N VAL A 21 21.51 -30.31 31.84
CA VAL A 21 22.75 -30.91 31.35
C VAL A 21 23.47 -31.58 32.52
N SER A 22 23.52 -32.92 32.43
CA SER A 22 24.33 -33.80 33.28
C SER A 22 25.79 -33.37 33.29
N SER A 23 26.37 -33.32 34.49
CA SER A 23 27.77 -33.02 34.77
C SER A 23 28.71 -33.93 33.99
N ASN A 24 29.48 -33.37 33.07
CA ASN A 24 30.75 -33.94 32.63
C ASN A 24 31.78 -32.82 32.51
N SER A 25 32.86 -33.00 33.23
CA SER A 25 33.99 -32.09 33.42
C SER A 25 34.72 -31.77 32.12
N ILE A 26 34.68 -30.51 31.71
CA ILE A 26 35.64 -29.93 30.76
C ILE A 26 36.13 -28.61 31.37
N ASN A 27 37.45 -28.52 31.56
CA ASN A 27 38.16 -27.34 32.03
C ASN A 27 37.73 -26.09 31.27
N TYR A 28 37.22 -25.08 31.98
CA TYR A 28 36.76 -23.82 31.42
C TYR A 28 37.77 -22.70 31.71
N ASP A 29 38.41 -22.20 30.66
CA ASP A 29 39.25 -21.00 30.68
C ASP A 29 38.33 -19.76 30.75
N PRO A 30 38.40 -18.94 31.82
CA PRO A 30 37.41 -17.87 32.06
C PRO A 30 37.62 -16.61 31.22
N SER A 31 38.62 -16.56 30.34
CA SER A 31 39.02 -15.33 29.65
C SER A 31 38.39 -15.12 28.26
N GLY A 32 38.07 -16.18 27.51
CA GLY A 32 37.59 -16.06 26.12
C GLY A 32 36.08 -15.79 25.95
N THR A 33 35.26 -16.21 26.90
CA THR A 33 33.80 -16.22 26.73
C THR A 33 33.17 -14.88 27.05
N SER A 34 33.77 -14.10 27.96
CA SER A 34 33.28 -12.77 28.31
C SER A 34 33.38 -11.82 27.12
N ASP A 35 34.50 -11.86 26.37
CA ASP A 35 34.68 -11.06 25.15
C ASP A 35 33.76 -11.50 24.02
N SER A 36 33.44 -12.79 23.88
CA SER A 36 32.46 -13.28 22.90
C SER A 36 31.02 -12.87 23.24
N LEU A 37 30.67 -12.85 24.54
CA LEU A 37 29.37 -12.41 25.04
C LEU A 37 29.26 -10.89 24.99
N LEU A 38 30.32 -10.16 25.31
CA LEU A 38 30.44 -8.71 25.15
C LEU A 38 30.44 -8.32 23.68
N SER A 39 31.05 -9.10 22.79
CA SER A 39 30.94 -8.88 21.34
C SER A 39 29.54 -9.22 20.86
N ALA A 40 28.90 -10.29 21.35
CA ALA A 40 27.52 -10.63 21.01
C ALA A 40 26.51 -9.60 21.59
N LEU A 41 26.81 -8.99 22.74
CA LEU A 41 26.05 -7.90 23.34
C LEU A 41 26.33 -6.57 22.62
N ARG A 42 27.56 -6.28 22.19
CA ARG A 42 27.92 -5.13 21.33
C ARG A 42 27.32 -5.26 19.92
N ILE A 43 27.21 -6.47 19.39
CA ILE A 43 26.51 -6.77 18.13
C ILE A 43 24.99 -6.68 18.34
N ARG A 44 24.48 -6.92 19.55
CA ARG A 44 23.07 -6.64 19.88
C ARG A 44 22.80 -5.15 20.10
N ASP A 45 23.85 -4.38 20.36
CA ASP A 45 23.88 -2.91 20.43
C ASP A 45 24.16 -2.27 19.06
N HIS A 46 23.97 -3.01 17.95
CA HIS A 46 24.06 -2.49 16.59
C HIS A 46 22.93 -1.48 16.35
N GLN A 47 23.24 -0.22 16.61
CA GLN A 47 22.46 1.00 16.34
C GLN A 47 20.99 0.94 16.74
N THR A 48 20.71 1.13 18.04
CA THR A 48 19.38 1.62 18.44
C THR A 48 19.11 2.95 17.73
N MET A 49 18.30 2.90 16.66
CA MET A 49 17.96 4.11 15.91
C MET A 49 17.26 5.09 16.83
N GLY A 50 17.85 6.27 17.07
CA GLY A 50 17.23 7.27 17.94
C GLY A 50 15.83 7.67 17.45
N LYS A 51 14.92 8.05 18.38
CA LYS A 51 13.52 8.41 18.06
C LYS A 51 13.40 9.37 16.87
N LYS A 52 14.25 10.41 16.82
CA LYS A 52 14.29 11.38 15.73
C LYS A 52 14.60 10.74 14.37
N ARG A 53 15.49 9.74 14.32
CA ARG A 53 15.85 9.02 13.10
C ARG A 53 14.69 8.15 12.60
N ILE A 54 13.99 7.49 13.52
CA ILE A 54 12.79 6.70 13.22
C ILE A 54 11.71 7.59 12.60
N VAL A 55 11.37 8.70 13.26
CA VAL A 55 10.36 9.65 12.78
C VAL A 55 10.77 10.25 11.44
N LYS A 56 12.05 10.64 11.26
CA LYS A 56 12.57 11.12 9.98
C LYS A 56 12.36 10.08 8.87
N ASN A 57 12.70 8.82 9.12
CA ASN A 57 12.57 7.79 8.09
C ASN A 57 11.12 7.46 7.76
N LEU A 58 10.22 7.46 8.76
CA LEU A 58 8.78 7.33 8.54
C LEU A 58 8.25 8.49 7.69
N LEU A 59 8.62 9.73 8.01
CA LEU A 59 8.19 10.90 7.25
C LEU A 59 8.67 10.85 5.79
N VAL A 60 9.91 10.43 5.56
CA VAL A 60 10.46 10.22 4.20
C VAL A 60 9.65 9.15 3.46
N MET A 61 9.32 8.04 4.13
CA MET A 61 8.51 6.98 3.53
C MET A 61 7.11 7.49 3.19
N PHE A 62 6.40 8.10 4.13
CA PHE A 62 5.05 8.62 3.93
C PHE A 62 5.00 9.66 2.81
N SER A 63 6.00 10.56 2.75
CA SER A 63 6.11 11.55 1.68
C SER A 63 6.37 10.90 0.31
N SER A 64 7.20 9.87 0.26
CA SER A 64 7.48 9.14 -1.00
C SER A 64 6.23 8.42 -1.51
N PHE A 65 5.52 7.72 -0.61
CA PHE A 65 4.24 7.08 -0.91
C PHE A 65 3.20 8.10 -1.37
N PHE A 66 3.09 9.24 -0.66
CA PHE A 66 2.20 10.33 -1.04
C PHE A 66 2.44 10.81 -2.48
N ILE A 67 3.70 11.14 -2.83
CA ILE A 67 4.05 11.64 -4.18
C ILE A 67 3.77 10.59 -5.26
N PHE A 68 4.08 9.32 -4.98
CA PHE A 68 3.80 8.23 -5.92
C PHE A 68 2.30 8.02 -6.13
N PHE A 69 1.55 7.81 -5.05
CA PHE A 69 0.11 7.52 -5.11
C PHE A 69 -0.69 8.73 -5.59
N LEU A 70 -0.24 9.96 -5.35
CA LEU A 70 -0.83 11.17 -5.96
C LEU A 70 -0.89 11.05 -7.49
N GLY A 71 0.20 10.59 -8.12
CA GLY A 71 0.24 10.42 -9.57
C GLY A 71 -0.53 9.18 -10.02
N PHE A 72 -0.26 8.03 -9.40
CA PHE A 72 -0.89 6.76 -9.78
C PHE A 72 -2.41 6.75 -9.60
N GLN A 73 -2.89 7.17 -8.42
CA GLN A 73 -4.32 7.14 -8.11
C GLN A 73 -5.09 8.12 -8.98
N SER A 74 -4.53 9.30 -9.23
CA SER A 74 -5.15 10.25 -10.12
C SER A 74 -5.20 9.73 -11.56
N LEU A 75 -4.11 9.16 -12.07
CA LEU A 75 -4.13 8.51 -13.38
C LEU A 75 -5.18 7.40 -13.46
N SER A 76 -5.29 6.56 -12.42
CA SER A 76 -6.29 5.48 -12.32
C SER A 76 -7.72 6.03 -12.38
N ASN A 77 -8.01 7.10 -11.67
CA ASN A 77 -9.33 7.77 -11.70
C ASN A 77 -9.67 8.29 -13.11
N LEU A 78 -8.66 8.68 -13.90
CA LEU A 78 -8.85 9.19 -15.24
C LEU A 78 -8.82 8.13 -16.34
N GLN A 79 -8.59 6.85 -16.03
CA GLN A 79 -8.42 5.81 -17.06
C GLN A 79 -9.60 5.67 -17.99
N THR A 80 -10.82 5.64 -17.44
CA THR A 80 -12.05 5.45 -18.23
C THR A 80 -12.37 6.67 -19.11
N THR A 81 -11.90 7.85 -18.72
CA THR A 81 -12.06 9.11 -19.47
C THR A 81 -10.96 9.30 -20.52
N MET A 82 -9.69 9.09 -20.13
CA MET A 82 -8.53 9.27 -21.02
C MET A 82 -8.41 8.15 -22.03
N ASN A 83 -8.77 6.92 -21.67
CA ASN A 83 -8.57 5.72 -22.49
C ASN A 83 -9.91 5.01 -22.74
N SER A 84 -10.92 5.80 -23.13
CA SER A 84 -12.27 5.30 -23.44
C SER A 84 -12.31 4.49 -24.74
N ASP A 85 -11.37 4.74 -25.66
CA ASP A 85 -11.25 4.02 -26.94
C ASP A 85 -11.17 2.51 -26.72
N LYS A 86 -12.15 1.78 -27.26
CA LYS A 86 -12.23 0.31 -27.24
C LYS A 86 -12.17 -0.30 -25.83
N GLY A 87 -12.46 0.47 -24.77
CA GLY A 87 -12.42 -0.03 -23.39
C GLY A 87 -11.02 -0.25 -22.80
N ILE A 88 -9.96 0.24 -23.46
CA ILE A 88 -8.56 0.04 -23.04
C ILE A 88 -8.35 0.43 -21.57
N GLY A 89 -8.90 1.57 -21.13
CA GLY A 89 -8.75 2.04 -19.76
C GLY A 89 -9.30 1.06 -18.72
N VAL A 90 -10.52 0.54 -18.95
CA VAL A 90 -11.20 -0.40 -18.04
C VAL A 90 -10.44 -1.72 -17.97
N GLU A 91 -10.07 -2.29 -19.12
CA GLU A 91 -9.33 -3.55 -19.18
C GLU A 91 -7.94 -3.44 -18.53
N SER A 92 -7.25 -2.32 -18.76
CA SER A 92 -5.93 -2.06 -18.17
C SER A 92 -5.98 -2.03 -16.63
N GLN A 93 -7.06 -1.49 -16.05
CA GLN A 93 -7.28 -1.42 -14.61
C GLN A 93 -7.68 -2.79 -14.03
N ALA A 94 -8.54 -3.53 -14.74
CA ALA A 94 -8.89 -4.90 -14.35
C ALA A 94 -7.64 -5.81 -14.26
N LEU A 95 -6.72 -5.70 -15.22
CA LEU A 95 -5.45 -6.43 -15.19
C LEU A 95 -4.55 -6.01 -14.02
N ILE A 96 -4.49 -4.72 -13.68
CA ILE A 96 -3.74 -4.24 -12.50
C ILE A 96 -4.29 -4.91 -11.25
N TYR A 97 -5.61 -4.88 -11.03
CA TYR A 97 -6.21 -5.47 -9.85
C TYR A 97 -6.00 -6.99 -9.78
N ALA A 98 -6.25 -7.71 -10.88
CA ALA A 98 -6.04 -9.15 -10.95
C ALA A 98 -4.58 -9.55 -10.67
N ALA A 99 -3.62 -8.86 -11.30
CA ALA A 99 -2.20 -9.11 -11.07
C ALA A 99 -1.76 -8.71 -9.65
N SER A 100 -2.31 -7.64 -9.08
CA SER A 100 -2.02 -7.22 -7.70
C SER A 100 -2.50 -8.22 -6.66
N MET A 101 -3.67 -8.85 -6.89
CA MET A 101 -4.19 -9.90 -6.02
C MET A 101 -3.23 -11.11 -5.99
N ILE A 102 -2.78 -11.56 -7.16
CA ILE A 102 -1.83 -12.68 -7.28
C ILE A 102 -0.49 -12.30 -6.64
N SER A 103 -0.01 -11.09 -6.91
CA SER A 103 1.30 -10.63 -6.44
C SER A 103 1.37 -10.48 -4.92
N SER A 104 0.32 -9.91 -4.30
CA SER A 104 0.24 -9.67 -2.85
C SER A 104 0.36 -10.95 -2.03
N ILE A 105 0.01 -12.09 -2.61
CA ILE A 105 0.09 -13.39 -1.94
C ILE A 105 1.51 -14.00 -2.08
N LEU A 106 2.14 -13.83 -3.26
CA LEU A 106 3.32 -14.62 -3.64
C LEU A 106 4.66 -13.91 -3.43
N LEU A 107 4.71 -12.60 -3.66
CA LEU A 107 5.98 -11.86 -3.85
C LEU A 107 6.50 -11.10 -2.61
N PRO A 108 5.68 -10.54 -1.70
CA PRO A 108 6.18 -9.61 -0.68
C PRO A 108 7.30 -10.17 0.20
N GLU A 109 7.09 -11.34 0.79
CA GLU A 109 8.10 -11.94 1.68
C GLU A 109 9.38 -12.31 0.93
N PHE A 110 9.26 -12.84 -0.28
CA PHE A 110 10.40 -13.22 -1.09
C PHE A 110 11.29 -12.00 -1.37
N LEU A 111 10.68 -10.89 -1.79
CA LEU A 111 11.40 -9.67 -2.12
C LEU A 111 11.98 -9.01 -0.86
N ILE A 112 11.17 -8.84 0.19
CA ILE A 112 11.62 -8.21 1.44
C ILE A 112 12.80 -8.99 2.05
N LYS A 113 12.77 -10.33 2.05
CA LYS A 113 13.86 -11.17 2.57
C LYS A 113 15.11 -11.17 1.68
N THR A 114 14.95 -11.10 0.35
CA THR A 114 16.07 -11.23 -0.58
C THR A 114 16.81 -9.92 -0.81
N ILE A 115 16.07 -8.84 -1.07
CA ILE A 115 16.65 -7.53 -1.45
C ILE A 115 16.52 -6.47 -0.35
N GLY A 116 15.70 -6.70 0.68
CA GLY A 116 15.47 -5.78 1.78
C GLY A 116 14.36 -4.78 1.49
N CYS A 117 13.62 -4.37 2.54
CA CYS A 117 12.42 -3.55 2.44
C CYS A 117 12.61 -2.24 1.64
N LYS A 118 13.66 -1.45 1.95
CA LYS A 118 13.96 -0.20 1.24
C LYS A 118 14.15 -0.43 -0.26
N ARG A 119 14.93 -1.44 -0.65
CA ARG A 119 15.24 -1.71 -2.05
C ARG A 119 14.01 -2.22 -2.79
N THR A 120 13.18 -3.03 -2.14
CA THR A 120 11.89 -3.47 -2.68
C THR A 120 11.01 -2.27 -3.04
N ILE A 121 10.84 -1.32 -2.12
CA ILE A 121 9.98 -0.16 -2.38
C ILE A 121 10.49 0.68 -3.56
N VAL A 122 11.80 1.00 -3.56
CA VAL A 122 12.40 1.78 -4.66
C VAL A 122 12.27 1.05 -5.99
N PHE A 123 12.54 -0.26 -6.01
CA PHE A 123 12.40 -1.08 -7.22
C PHE A 123 10.95 -1.10 -7.72
N MET A 124 9.97 -1.23 -6.83
CA MET A 124 8.56 -1.23 -7.22
C MET A 124 8.08 0.11 -7.75
N PHE A 125 8.50 1.24 -7.17
CA PHE A 125 8.23 2.55 -7.76
C PHE A 125 8.76 2.67 -9.19
N LEU A 126 9.94 2.10 -9.48
CA LEU A 126 10.50 2.11 -10.82
C LEU A 126 9.77 1.14 -11.77
N CYS A 127 9.37 -0.04 -11.30
CA CYS A 127 8.54 -0.99 -12.06
C CYS A 127 7.17 -0.44 -12.44
N SER A 128 6.68 0.56 -11.72
CA SER A 128 5.44 1.27 -12.04
C SER A 128 5.57 2.27 -13.21
N VAL A 129 6.77 2.78 -13.49
CA VAL A 129 7.00 3.81 -14.53
C VAL A 129 6.56 3.37 -15.93
N PRO A 130 6.84 2.13 -16.41
CA PRO A 130 6.38 1.67 -17.73
C PRO A 130 4.87 1.81 -17.93
N TYR A 131 4.06 1.51 -16.91
CA TYR A 131 2.60 1.70 -16.98
C TYR A 131 2.24 3.18 -17.12
N LEU A 132 2.83 4.06 -16.31
CA LEU A 132 2.60 5.49 -16.43
C LEU A 132 2.97 6.01 -17.83
N VAL A 133 4.13 5.61 -18.36
CA VAL A 133 4.59 6.00 -19.71
C VAL A 133 3.69 5.44 -20.81
N SER A 134 3.15 4.23 -20.66
CA SER A 134 2.25 3.64 -21.66
C SER A 134 0.97 4.45 -21.91
N ASN A 135 0.61 5.35 -20.99
CA ASN A 135 -0.54 6.24 -21.12
C ASN A 135 -0.31 7.46 -22.03
N TYR A 136 0.91 7.73 -22.48
CA TYR A 136 1.16 8.73 -23.52
C TYR A 136 0.45 8.35 -24.83
N LYS A 137 0.60 7.09 -25.25
CA LYS A 137 -0.05 6.53 -26.44
C LYS A 137 -0.61 5.15 -26.10
N PRO A 138 -1.83 5.08 -25.52
CA PRO A 138 -2.43 3.82 -25.10
C PRO A 138 -2.69 2.94 -26.32
N SER A 139 -2.10 1.75 -26.31
CA SER A 139 -2.37 0.70 -27.29
C SER A 139 -2.42 -0.63 -26.56
N PHE A 140 -3.37 -1.49 -26.91
CA PHE A 140 -3.55 -2.82 -26.28
C PHE A 140 -2.23 -3.58 -26.16
N GLY A 141 -1.42 -3.61 -27.21
CA GLY A 141 -0.15 -4.35 -27.20
C GLY A 141 0.89 -3.82 -26.20
N PHE A 142 0.80 -2.54 -25.80
CA PHE A 142 1.78 -1.91 -24.92
C PHE A 142 1.26 -1.67 -23.50
N ILE A 143 0.02 -1.21 -23.35
CA ILE A 143 -0.56 -0.90 -22.04
C ILE A 143 -0.89 -2.15 -21.22
N MET A 144 -1.34 -3.24 -21.86
CA MET A 144 -1.71 -4.48 -21.17
C MET A 144 -0.53 -5.17 -20.46
N PRO A 145 0.64 -5.40 -21.09
CA PRO A 145 1.78 -5.95 -20.37
C PRO A 145 2.30 -4.99 -19.29
N CYS A 146 2.22 -3.67 -19.50
CA CYS A 146 2.61 -2.70 -18.49
C CYS A 146 1.63 -2.70 -17.29
N SER A 147 0.34 -2.89 -17.51
CA SER A 147 -0.68 -3.08 -16.45
C SER A 147 -0.38 -4.30 -15.58
N ILE A 148 -0.03 -5.43 -16.20
CA ILE A 148 0.34 -6.64 -15.46
C ILE A 148 1.59 -6.36 -14.61
N LEU A 149 2.61 -5.72 -15.17
CA LEU A 149 3.82 -5.34 -14.44
C LEU A 149 3.51 -4.41 -13.25
N MET A 150 2.64 -3.41 -13.45
CA MET A 150 2.19 -2.50 -12.39
C MET A 150 1.44 -3.26 -11.29
N GLY A 151 0.50 -4.14 -11.65
CA GLY A 151 -0.20 -4.97 -10.65
C GLY A 151 0.77 -5.86 -9.86
N ILE A 152 1.76 -6.46 -10.53
CA ILE A 152 2.85 -7.21 -9.89
C ILE A 152 3.62 -6.32 -8.89
N ALA A 153 3.83 -5.03 -9.20
CA ALA A 153 4.57 -4.13 -8.32
C ALA A 153 3.78 -3.67 -7.09
N ILE A 154 2.47 -3.41 -7.23
CA ILE A 154 1.62 -2.82 -6.17
C ILE A 154 1.55 -3.70 -4.91
N GLY A 155 1.40 -5.02 -5.07
CA GLY A 155 1.29 -5.93 -3.92
C GLY A 155 2.50 -5.83 -2.97
N PRO A 156 3.72 -6.15 -3.44
CA PRO A 156 4.95 -6.03 -2.67
C PRO A 156 5.24 -4.61 -2.18
N LEU A 157 4.85 -3.58 -2.95
CA LEU A 157 5.00 -2.18 -2.54
C LEU A 157 4.21 -1.89 -1.27
N ASN A 158 2.91 -2.23 -1.25
CA ASN A 158 2.02 -2.00 -0.11
C ASN A 158 2.44 -2.83 1.10
N THR A 159 2.77 -4.11 0.90
CA THR A 159 3.22 -4.97 1.99
C THR A 159 4.56 -4.52 2.56
N ALA A 160 5.51 -4.09 1.72
CA ALA A 160 6.79 -3.57 2.19
C ALA A 160 6.62 -2.26 2.99
N GLY A 161 5.70 -1.38 2.57
CA GLY A 161 5.35 -0.17 3.32
C GLY A 161 4.78 -0.48 4.70
N ALA A 162 3.78 -1.37 4.77
CA ALA A 162 3.19 -1.79 6.05
C ALA A 162 4.20 -2.48 6.97
N PHE A 163 5.02 -3.38 6.40
CA PHE A 163 6.10 -4.05 7.13
C PHE A 163 7.10 -3.03 7.70
N TYR A 164 7.47 -2.01 6.91
CA TYR A 164 8.38 -0.97 7.36
C TYR A 164 7.84 -0.19 8.55
N VAL A 165 6.56 0.22 8.50
CA VAL A 165 5.90 0.92 9.60
C VAL A 165 5.89 0.06 10.86
N ASN A 166 5.53 -1.22 10.72
CA ASN A 166 5.53 -2.16 11.85
C ASN A 166 6.93 -2.27 12.51
N GLU A 167 7.98 -2.43 11.70
CA GLU A 167 9.35 -2.49 12.23
C GLU A 167 9.81 -1.19 12.89
N MET A 168 9.42 -0.04 12.33
CA MET A 168 9.70 1.25 12.96
C MET A 168 8.95 1.42 14.28
N SER A 169 7.70 0.96 14.37
CA SER A 169 6.92 0.92 15.61
C SER A 169 7.60 0.05 16.66
N LEU A 170 8.06 -1.15 16.29
CA LEU A 170 8.77 -2.07 17.20
C LEU A 170 10.05 -1.42 17.74
N ARG A 171 10.83 -0.78 16.87
CA ARG A 171 12.06 -0.06 17.26
C ARG A 171 11.74 1.15 18.13
N TYR A 172 10.64 1.87 17.86
CA TYR A 172 10.21 3.00 18.66
C TYR A 172 9.74 2.58 20.06
N TYR A 173 8.95 1.50 20.15
CA TYR A 173 8.46 0.91 21.40
C TYR A 173 9.61 0.51 22.33
N LYS A 174 10.65 -0.14 21.80
CA LYS A 174 11.86 -0.52 22.56
C LYS A 174 12.54 0.68 23.24
N ILE A 175 12.42 1.88 22.67
CA ILE A 175 13.00 3.12 23.19
C ILE A 175 11.98 3.91 24.04
N SER A 176 10.68 3.71 23.82
CA SER A 176 9.59 4.43 24.46
C SER A 176 8.73 3.48 25.30
N LYS A 177 9.31 2.96 26.39
CA LYS A 177 8.70 1.94 27.26
C LYS A 177 7.41 2.39 27.98
N SER A 178 7.01 3.65 27.88
CA SER A 178 5.82 4.21 28.52
C SER A 178 4.53 4.04 27.72
N GLU A 179 4.61 3.63 26.45
CA GLU A 179 3.45 3.51 25.56
C GLU A 179 3.25 2.06 25.14
N SER A 180 2.00 1.62 24.93
CA SER A 180 1.74 0.28 24.38
C SER A 180 2.14 0.20 22.90
N MET A 181 2.57 -0.98 22.47
CA MET A 181 2.93 -1.24 21.07
C MET A 181 1.75 -0.95 20.12
N GLU A 182 0.54 -1.32 20.53
CA GLU A 182 -0.70 -1.05 19.79
C GLU A 182 -0.94 0.44 19.57
N THR A 183 -0.73 1.26 20.60
CA THR A 183 -0.88 2.73 20.48
C THR A 183 0.11 3.31 19.47
N ILE A 184 1.36 2.84 19.49
CA ILE A 184 2.40 3.31 18.56
C ILE A 184 2.06 2.89 17.13
N LEU A 185 1.64 1.64 16.93
CA LEU A 185 1.20 1.12 15.64
C LEU A 185 0.03 1.94 15.10
N ALA A 186 -1.03 2.11 15.88
CA ALA A 186 -2.21 2.87 15.49
C ALA A 186 -1.85 4.30 15.07
N ARG A 187 -0.93 4.96 15.81
CA ARG A 187 -0.46 6.31 15.46
C ARG A 187 0.31 6.34 14.14
N PHE A 188 1.25 5.42 13.91
CA PHE A 188 2.05 5.44 12.70
C PHE A 188 1.28 4.98 11.46
N PHE A 189 0.41 3.97 11.59
CA PHE A 189 -0.50 3.57 10.52
C PHE A 189 -1.56 4.64 10.25
N GLY A 190 -2.11 5.27 11.29
CA GLY A 190 -3.04 6.41 11.12
C GLY A 190 -2.39 7.57 10.37
N LEU A 191 -1.12 7.89 10.66
CA LEU A 191 -0.37 8.89 9.91
C LEU A 191 -0.13 8.44 8.47
N MET A 192 0.24 7.18 8.23
CA MET A 192 0.38 6.64 6.88
C MET A 192 -0.92 6.78 6.07
N SER A 193 -2.04 6.37 6.65
CA SER A 193 -3.36 6.46 6.04
C SER A 193 -3.74 7.91 5.75
N PHE A 194 -3.47 8.84 6.68
CA PHE A 194 -3.67 10.26 6.43
C PHE A 194 -2.97 10.73 5.15
N PHE A 195 -1.69 10.40 4.95
CA PHE A 195 -1.00 10.75 3.71
C PHE A 195 -1.63 10.05 2.50
N LEU A 196 -1.89 8.75 2.56
CA LEU A 196 -2.43 8.00 1.42
C LEU A 196 -3.80 8.49 0.97
N GLU A 197 -4.73 8.75 1.89
CA GLU A 197 -6.07 9.24 1.54
C GLU A 197 -6.04 10.67 0.98
N ASN A 198 -5.11 11.50 1.46
CA ASN A 198 -4.93 12.86 0.91
C ASN A 198 -4.47 12.85 -0.56
N THR A 199 -3.87 11.77 -1.05
CA THR A 199 -3.43 11.68 -2.46
C THR A 199 -4.58 11.81 -3.45
N GLN A 200 -5.78 11.36 -3.09
CA GLN A 200 -6.98 11.49 -3.92
C GLN A 200 -7.32 12.97 -4.19
N ILE A 201 -7.31 13.79 -3.14
CA ILE A 201 -7.62 15.22 -3.24
C ILE A 201 -6.59 15.92 -4.11
N TRP A 202 -5.31 15.78 -3.75
CA TRP A 202 -4.23 16.52 -4.42
C TRP A 202 -4.00 16.02 -5.85
N GLY A 203 -4.13 14.71 -6.08
CA GLY A 203 -4.03 14.12 -7.41
C GLY A 203 -5.15 14.61 -8.33
N ASN A 204 -6.40 14.51 -7.89
CA ASN A 204 -7.53 14.97 -8.68
C ASN A 204 -7.52 16.50 -8.90
N LEU A 205 -6.98 17.27 -7.95
CA LEU A 205 -6.78 18.71 -8.12
C LEU A 205 -5.80 19.03 -9.25
N VAL A 206 -4.69 18.28 -9.35
CA VAL A 206 -3.73 18.39 -10.46
C VAL A 206 -4.43 18.13 -11.80
N SER A 207 -5.22 17.05 -11.89
CA SER A 207 -5.98 16.71 -13.10
C SER A 207 -6.99 17.77 -13.47
N TYR A 208 -7.73 18.29 -12.50
CA TYR A 208 -8.71 19.34 -12.72
C TYR A 208 -8.08 20.59 -13.36
N TYR A 209 -6.95 21.07 -12.81
CA TYR A 209 -6.29 22.27 -13.33
C TYR A 209 -5.74 22.11 -14.75
N ILE A 210 -5.31 20.90 -15.11
CA ILE A 210 -4.78 20.61 -16.45
C ILE A 210 -5.93 20.40 -17.45
N LEU A 211 -6.99 19.71 -17.04
CA LEU A 211 -8.08 19.35 -17.92
C LEU A 211 -9.13 20.43 -18.11
N ARG A 212 -9.22 21.43 -17.20
CA ARG A 212 -10.23 22.48 -17.26
C ARG A 212 -10.38 23.08 -18.68
N PRO A 213 -11.60 23.22 -19.20
CA PRO A 213 -11.84 23.88 -20.47
C PRO A 213 -11.60 25.40 -20.33
N ALA A 214 -11.15 26.05 -21.40
CA ALA A 214 -10.92 27.50 -21.42
C ALA A 214 -12.23 28.30 -21.44
N MET A 215 -13.33 27.67 -21.87
CA MET A 215 -14.68 28.25 -21.94
C MET A 215 -15.64 27.24 -21.29
N MET A 216 -16.38 27.65 -20.27
CA MET A 216 -17.48 26.82 -19.78
C MET A 216 -18.61 26.84 -20.83
N PRO A 217 -19.03 25.69 -21.37
CA PRO A 217 -20.15 25.67 -22.29
C PRO A 217 -21.41 26.16 -21.55
N LEU A 218 -22.17 27.06 -22.18
CA LEU A 218 -23.50 27.46 -21.72
C LEU A 218 -24.40 26.22 -21.81
N MET A 219 -24.62 25.56 -20.68
CA MET A 219 -25.37 24.30 -20.61
C MET A 219 -26.86 24.61 -20.78
N ASN A 220 -27.42 24.33 -21.96
CA ASN A 220 -28.87 24.40 -22.18
C ASN A 220 -29.52 23.20 -21.47
N HIS A 221 -30.22 23.48 -20.37
CA HIS A 221 -30.91 22.49 -19.54
C HIS A 221 -32.18 21.94 -20.22
N THR A 222 -32.02 21.07 -21.20
CA THR A 222 -33.14 20.25 -21.68
C THR A 222 -32.70 18.79 -21.76
N ASN A 223 -33.25 17.96 -20.86
CA ASN A 223 -33.09 16.50 -20.75
C ASN A 223 -31.74 15.96 -20.24
N THR A 224 -31.15 16.54 -19.20
CA THR A 224 -30.07 15.88 -18.46
C THR A 224 -30.66 14.86 -17.48
N THR A 225 -30.57 13.56 -17.78
CA THR A 225 -30.89 12.51 -16.79
C THR A 225 -29.69 12.29 -15.86
N CYS A 226 -29.94 12.33 -14.54
CA CYS A 226 -28.92 12.13 -13.51
C CYS A 226 -29.49 11.28 -12.36
N GLY A 227 -28.63 10.85 -11.44
CA GLY A 227 -29.04 10.00 -10.32
C GLY A 227 -29.43 8.59 -10.76
N ILE A 228 -30.49 8.04 -10.16
CA ILE A 228 -30.98 6.68 -10.47
C ILE A 228 -31.42 6.50 -11.93
N ASN A 229 -31.71 7.60 -12.63
CA ASN A 229 -32.11 7.60 -14.03
C ASN A 229 -30.95 7.89 -14.98
N PHE A 230 -29.69 7.88 -14.50
CA PHE A 230 -28.52 8.07 -15.35
C PHE A 230 -28.43 6.93 -16.36
N VAL A 231 -28.58 7.26 -17.64
CA VAL A 231 -28.40 6.33 -18.75
C VAL A 231 -27.10 6.70 -19.45
N LYS A 232 -26.16 5.76 -19.53
CA LYS A 232 -24.81 5.96 -20.10
C LYS A 232 -24.81 6.31 -21.60
N ASN A 233 -25.98 6.29 -22.24
CA ASN A 233 -26.28 6.82 -23.58
C ASN A 233 -27.81 6.76 -23.80
N PRO A 234 -28.57 7.83 -23.53
CA PRO A 234 -30.03 7.81 -23.68
C PRO A 234 -30.45 7.72 -25.16
N ASP A 235 -29.73 8.43 -26.03
CA ASP A 235 -29.95 8.51 -27.46
C ASP A 235 -28.59 8.37 -28.13
N GLY A 236 -28.35 7.37 -28.97
CA GLY A 236 -27.06 7.12 -29.64
C GLY A 236 -26.54 8.24 -30.57
N ASN A 237 -27.11 9.45 -30.48
CA ASN A 237 -26.79 10.65 -31.26
C ASN A 237 -26.40 11.87 -30.39
N GLY A 238 -26.37 11.76 -29.05
CA GLY A 238 -25.96 12.84 -28.16
C GLY A 238 -24.54 12.67 -27.65
N THR A 239 -23.55 13.27 -28.30
CA THR A 239 -22.18 13.33 -27.76
C THR A 239 -22.15 14.30 -26.58
N ASN A 240 -22.11 13.78 -25.34
CA ASN A 240 -21.79 14.61 -24.19
C ASN A 240 -20.35 15.11 -24.33
N PRO A 241 -20.10 16.42 -24.45
CA PRO A 241 -18.74 16.96 -24.63
C PRO A 241 -17.84 16.68 -23.41
N ASN A 242 -18.42 16.35 -22.25
CA ASN A 242 -17.68 15.90 -21.06
C ASN A 242 -17.08 14.49 -21.19
N LEU A 243 -17.50 13.70 -22.19
CA LEU A 243 -17.02 12.34 -22.43
C LEU A 243 -15.95 12.27 -23.53
N GLU A 244 -15.63 13.40 -24.17
CA GLU A 244 -14.55 13.44 -25.16
C GLU A 244 -13.19 13.30 -24.46
N PRO A 245 -12.30 12.40 -24.93
CA PRO A 245 -10.96 12.28 -24.38
C PRO A 245 -10.21 13.63 -24.41
N PRO A 246 -9.33 13.89 -23.43
CA PRO A 246 -8.57 15.14 -23.44
C PRO A 246 -7.64 15.22 -24.65
N SER A 247 -7.39 16.43 -25.12
CA SER A 247 -6.45 16.71 -26.21
C SER A 247 -5.06 16.13 -25.91
N GLU A 248 -4.32 15.77 -26.97
CA GLU A 248 -3.00 15.13 -26.82
C GLU A 248 -2.03 15.96 -25.97
N ASP A 249 -2.03 17.28 -26.12
CA ASP A 249 -1.20 18.18 -25.32
C ASP A 249 -1.50 18.08 -23.81
N LYS A 250 -2.78 18.08 -23.44
CA LYS A 250 -3.21 17.95 -22.03
C LYS A 250 -2.86 16.57 -21.48
N ARG A 251 -3.05 15.52 -22.27
CA ARG A 251 -2.64 14.14 -21.93
C ARG A 251 -1.14 14.08 -21.66
N TYR A 252 -0.32 14.64 -22.54
CA TYR A 252 1.13 14.58 -22.40
C TYR A 252 1.62 15.33 -21.16
N ILE A 253 1.08 16.51 -20.88
CA ILE A 253 1.40 17.25 -19.64
C ILE A 253 1.03 16.42 -18.41
N LEU A 254 -0.18 15.86 -18.38
CA LEU A 254 -0.68 15.11 -17.24
C LEU A 254 0.16 13.85 -16.96
N VAL A 255 0.39 13.03 -18.00
CA VAL A 255 1.20 11.81 -17.89
C VAL A 255 2.63 12.14 -17.47
N SER A 256 3.22 13.23 -17.97
CA SER A 256 4.57 13.66 -17.60
C SER A 256 4.69 13.98 -16.11
N ILE A 257 3.69 14.64 -15.53
CA ILE A 257 3.68 14.98 -14.10
C ILE A 257 3.63 13.70 -13.26
N TYR A 258 2.82 12.72 -13.65
CA TYR A 258 2.73 11.45 -12.91
C TYR A 258 3.97 10.58 -13.04
N VAL A 259 4.58 10.53 -14.23
CA VAL A 259 5.87 9.85 -14.42
C VAL A 259 6.94 10.49 -13.55
N LEU A 260 7.00 11.83 -13.54
CA LEU A 260 7.95 12.57 -12.72
C LEU A 260 7.72 12.32 -11.22
N SER A 261 6.46 12.24 -10.78
CA SER A 261 6.15 11.96 -9.37
C SER A 261 6.67 10.58 -8.94
N ALA A 262 6.54 9.55 -9.78
CA ALA A 262 7.10 8.23 -9.49
C ALA A 262 8.64 8.23 -9.39
N VAL A 263 9.32 8.94 -10.29
CA VAL A 263 10.80 9.07 -10.26
C VAL A 263 11.26 9.87 -9.04
N ILE A 264 10.56 10.95 -8.68
CA ILE A 264 10.84 11.74 -7.47
C ILE A 264 10.63 10.88 -6.22
N ALA A 265 9.54 10.11 -6.15
CA ALA A 265 9.27 9.21 -5.03
C ALA A 265 10.36 8.13 -4.87
N ALA A 266 10.78 7.51 -5.97
CA ALA A 266 11.88 6.54 -5.98
C ALA A 266 13.21 7.18 -5.53
N SER A 267 13.48 8.40 -5.98
CA SER A 267 14.71 9.15 -5.62
C SER A 267 14.69 9.58 -4.14
N LEU A 268 13.56 10.10 -3.66
CA LEU A 268 13.37 10.50 -2.26
C LEU A 268 13.57 9.31 -1.32
N MET A 269 12.90 8.19 -1.63
CA MET A 269 13.04 6.95 -0.87
C MET A 269 14.45 6.36 -0.95
N GLY A 270 15.07 6.40 -2.13
CA GLY A 270 16.42 5.88 -2.36
C GLY A 270 17.51 6.65 -1.63
N LEU A 271 17.43 7.97 -1.60
CA LEU A 271 18.49 8.85 -1.08
C LEU A 271 18.34 9.16 0.41
N PHE A 272 17.12 9.44 0.89
CA PHE A 272 16.92 10.01 2.23
C PHE A 272 16.57 8.97 3.30
N MET A 273 16.08 7.81 2.89
CA MET A 273 15.75 6.73 3.82
C MET A 273 17.02 5.99 4.25
N ASP A 274 17.20 5.78 5.55
CA ASP A 274 18.28 4.91 6.03
C ASP A 274 18.04 3.45 5.61
N LYS A 275 19.10 2.69 5.38
CA LYS A 275 18.96 1.24 5.14
C LYS A 275 18.40 0.61 6.42
N LEU A 276 17.27 -0.09 6.30
CA LEU A 276 16.85 -1.02 7.32
C LEU A 276 17.80 -2.21 7.21
N GLU A 277 18.72 -2.34 8.16
CA GLU A 277 19.61 -3.50 8.25
C GLU A 277 18.70 -4.74 8.38
N ASN A 278 18.92 -5.73 7.52
CA ASN A 278 18.07 -6.91 7.45
C ASN A 278 18.32 -7.77 8.70
N ASP A 279 17.73 -7.42 9.84
CA ASP A 279 17.72 -8.25 11.06
C ASP A 279 16.86 -9.52 10.89
N ILE A 280 16.28 -9.72 9.70
CA ILE A 280 15.54 -10.93 9.35
C ILE A 280 16.55 -12.05 9.15
N GLN A 281 16.64 -12.94 10.15
CA GLN A 281 17.39 -14.19 10.06
C GLN A 281 17.09 -14.88 8.73
N ARG A 282 18.14 -15.04 7.93
CA ARG A 282 18.11 -15.67 6.62
C ARG A 282 18.00 -17.18 6.83
N GLU A 283 16.79 -17.69 7.04
CA GLU A 283 16.60 -19.14 7.04
C GLU A 283 16.87 -19.67 5.62
N GLU A 284 17.98 -20.37 5.48
CA GLU A 284 18.43 -21.05 4.26
C GLU A 284 17.56 -22.31 4.02
N GLY A 285 16.34 -22.12 3.51
CA GLY A 285 15.43 -23.21 3.17
C GLY A 285 14.69 -22.95 1.85
N GLY A 286 14.71 -23.93 0.94
CA GLY A 286 14.25 -23.84 -0.46
C GLY A 286 13.01 -22.97 -0.71
N GLN A 287 13.23 -21.86 -1.42
CA GLN A 287 12.29 -20.74 -1.62
C GLN A 287 10.91 -21.15 -2.16
N CYS A 288 10.83 -22.19 -3.00
CA CYS A 288 9.56 -22.66 -3.56
C CYS A 288 8.69 -23.43 -2.55
N LYS A 289 9.32 -24.22 -1.66
CA LYS A 289 8.59 -24.91 -0.57
C LYS A 289 8.09 -23.92 0.47
N ALA A 290 8.85 -22.84 0.71
CA ALA A 290 8.48 -21.79 1.65
C ALA A 290 7.25 -20.99 1.18
N VAL A 291 7.14 -20.65 -0.11
CA VAL A 291 5.95 -19.96 -0.65
C VAL A 291 4.72 -20.87 -0.61
N LEU A 292 4.85 -22.14 -1.03
CA LEU A 292 3.74 -23.10 -1.00
C LEU A 292 3.24 -23.38 0.42
N TRP A 293 4.17 -23.54 1.37
CA TRP A 293 3.81 -23.71 2.79
C TRP A 293 3.08 -22.49 3.35
N ARG A 294 3.41 -21.28 2.89
CA ARG A 294 2.74 -20.05 3.32
C ARG A 294 1.37 -19.86 2.68
N LEU A 295 1.20 -20.24 1.42
CA LEU A 295 -0.12 -20.34 0.80
C LEU A 295 -1.01 -21.31 1.59
N LEU A 296 -0.46 -22.46 1.98
CA LEU A 296 -1.15 -23.44 2.82
C LEU A 296 -1.44 -22.90 4.22
N ALA A 297 -0.51 -22.14 4.82
CA ALA A 297 -0.73 -21.51 6.12
C ALA A 297 -1.80 -20.42 6.05
N ALA A 298 -1.77 -19.54 5.04
CA ALA A 298 -2.79 -18.52 4.81
C ALA A 298 -4.16 -19.14 4.53
N ALA A 299 -4.22 -20.20 3.70
CA ALA A 299 -5.45 -20.95 3.47
C ALA A 299 -5.96 -21.62 4.75
N LYS A 300 -5.07 -22.18 5.57
CA LYS A 300 -5.41 -22.76 6.87
C LYS A 300 -5.93 -21.69 7.85
N HIS A 301 -5.31 -20.52 7.88
CA HIS A 301 -5.75 -19.39 8.69
C HIS A 301 -7.09 -18.82 8.23
N ALA A 302 -7.34 -18.77 6.91
CA ALA A 302 -8.61 -18.32 6.34
C ALA A 302 -9.80 -19.26 6.65
N ILE A 303 -9.52 -20.50 7.09
CA ILE A 303 -10.54 -21.50 7.46
C ILE A 303 -10.80 -21.49 8.99
N LEU A 304 -10.08 -20.67 9.77
CA LEU A 304 -10.39 -20.49 11.20
C LEU A 304 -11.73 -19.76 11.35
N PRO A 305 -12.60 -20.19 12.28
CA PRO A 305 -13.95 -19.65 12.43
C PRO A 305 -13.97 -18.13 12.65
N ASP A 306 -13.02 -17.61 13.41
CA ASP A 306 -12.90 -16.16 13.69
C ASP A 306 -12.50 -15.35 12.45
N GLN A 307 -11.74 -15.94 11.51
CA GLN A 307 -11.33 -15.27 10.27
C GLN A 307 -12.36 -15.42 9.14
N ILE A 308 -13.14 -16.50 9.14
CA ILE A 308 -14.26 -16.67 8.20
C ILE A 308 -15.29 -15.56 8.40
N LEU A 309 -15.51 -15.09 9.62
CA LEU A 309 -16.45 -14.00 9.91
C LEU A 309 -15.96 -12.63 9.37
N LEU A 310 -14.64 -12.45 9.22
CA LEU A 310 -14.03 -11.24 8.67
C LEU A 310 -14.02 -11.20 7.14
N LEU A 311 -14.15 -12.35 6.47
CA LEU A 311 -14.14 -12.43 5.01
C LEU A 311 -15.34 -11.70 4.37
N PRO A 312 -16.61 -11.90 4.80
CA PRO A 312 -17.75 -11.12 4.31
C PRO A 312 -17.59 -9.62 4.53
N LEU A 313 -17.06 -9.22 5.70
CA LEU A 313 -16.81 -7.81 6.00
C LEU A 313 -15.77 -7.21 5.04
N SER A 314 -14.69 -7.94 4.78
CA SER A 314 -13.64 -7.52 3.83
C SER A 314 -14.17 -7.38 2.40
N ILE A 315 -15.04 -8.30 1.97
CA ILE A 315 -15.71 -8.24 0.67
C ILE A 315 -16.65 -7.03 0.61
N LEU A 316 -17.43 -6.79 1.67
CA LEU A 316 -18.34 -5.65 1.76
C LEU A 316 -17.59 -4.31 1.66
N VAL A 317 -16.49 -4.15 2.41
CA VAL A 317 -15.62 -2.97 2.33
C VAL A 317 -15.03 -2.79 0.94
N GLY A 318 -14.60 -3.88 0.29
CA GLY A 318 -14.10 -3.84 -1.09
C GLY A 318 -15.17 -3.42 -2.10
N MET A 319 -16.40 -3.93 -1.96
CA MET A 319 -17.55 -3.53 -2.77
C MET A 319 -17.91 -2.05 -2.57
N GLU A 320 -17.91 -1.57 -1.32
CA GLU A 320 -18.16 -0.18 -0.98
C GLU A 320 -17.12 0.76 -1.61
N LEU A 321 -15.84 0.43 -1.51
CA LEU A 321 -14.76 1.21 -2.13
C LEU A 321 -14.89 1.26 -3.66
N ALA A 322 -15.20 0.13 -4.29
CA ALA A 322 -15.42 0.06 -5.74
C ALA A 322 -16.65 0.90 -6.17
N PHE A 323 -17.71 0.88 -5.37
CA PHE A 323 -18.91 1.66 -5.61
C PHE A 323 -18.65 3.17 -5.49
N TYR A 324 -17.95 3.63 -4.43
CA TYR A 324 -17.60 5.04 -4.27
C TYR A 324 -16.72 5.57 -5.39
N THR A 325 -15.72 4.80 -5.79
CA THR A 325 -14.75 5.22 -6.81
C THR A 325 -15.32 5.14 -8.23
N GLY A 326 -16.17 4.14 -8.50
CA GLY A 326 -16.71 3.86 -9.82
C GLY A 326 -18.03 4.57 -10.16
N GLU A 327 -19.01 4.59 -9.25
CA GLU A 327 -20.39 4.98 -9.58
C GLU A 327 -20.72 6.40 -9.09
N ILE A 328 -20.35 6.75 -7.85
CA ILE A 328 -20.70 8.05 -7.25
C ILE A 328 -20.01 9.22 -7.98
N THR A 329 -18.81 9.00 -8.51
CA THR A 329 -18.03 9.98 -9.28
C THR A 329 -18.63 10.25 -10.66
N GLN A 330 -19.34 9.29 -11.26
CA GLN A 330 -20.02 9.46 -12.56
C GLN A 330 -21.29 10.31 -12.45
N VAL A 331 -21.97 10.25 -11.31
CA VAL A 331 -23.28 10.88 -11.09
C VAL A 331 -23.16 12.34 -10.59
N SER A 332 -21.99 12.75 -10.12
CA SER A 332 -21.84 14.01 -9.39
C SER A 332 -20.71 14.87 -9.96
N ALA A 333 -21.04 16.03 -10.53
CA ALA A 333 -20.11 17.15 -10.71
C ALA A 333 -19.70 17.78 -9.35
N PHE A 334 -19.45 16.93 -8.34
CA PHE A 334 -19.22 17.31 -6.95
C PHE A 334 -18.12 16.41 -6.35
N SER A 335 -16.90 16.51 -6.88
CA SER A 335 -15.70 15.82 -6.35
C SER A 335 -15.18 16.40 -5.02
N ILE A 336 -16.01 17.03 -4.18
CA ILE A 336 -15.55 17.73 -2.96
C ILE A 336 -16.26 17.27 -1.66
N LYS A 337 -17.28 16.39 -1.67
CA LYS A 337 -18.03 16.02 -0.44
C LYS A 337 -17.88 14.59 0.08
N THR A 338 -17.14 13.70 -0.57
CA THR A 338 -17.02 12.29 -0.10
C THR A 338 -16.02 12.09 1.05
N PHE A 339 -15.47 13.17 1.62
CA PHE A 339 -14.42 13.13 2.65
C PHE A 339 -14.92 12.82 4.08
N GLU A 340 -16.23 12.60 4.28
CA GLU A 340 -16.83 12.45 5.63
C GLU A 340 -17.01 10.99 6.10
N LEU A 341 -16.90 9.98 5.23
CA LEU A 341 -17.23 8.58 5.61
C LEU A 341 -16.01 7.70 5.95
N GLY A 342 -14.81 8.06 5.48
CA GLY A 342 -13.58 7.28 5.76
C GLY A 342 -13.04 7.42 7.19
N PHE A 343 -13.54 8.37 7.98
CA PHE A 343 -13.09 8.62 9.35
C PHE A 343 -13.77 7.75 10.42
N TRP A 344 -14.83 7.02 10.07
CA TRP A 344 -15.64 6.27 11.06
C TRP A 344 -15.24 4.80 11.26
N ILE A 345 -14.34 4.22 10.44
CA ILE A 345 -13.98 2.79 10.55
C ILE A 345 -12.73 2.55 11.42
N VAL A 346 -12.10 3.60 11.97
CA VAL A 346 -10.94 3.46 12.90
C VAL A 346 -11.27 3.88 14.34
N ALA A 347 -12.55 4.05 14.65
CA ALA A 347 -13.01 4.35 16.01
C ALA A 347 -14.21 3.48 16.39
N GLU A 348 -14.03 2.16 16.36
CA GLU A 348 -14.72 1.21 17.24
C GLU A 348 -13.75 0.09 17.65
#